data_AF-A0A7K2IQE0-F1
#
_entry.id   AF-A0A7K2IQE0-F1
#
_cell.length_a   1.000
_cell.length_b   1.000
_cell.length_c   1.000
_cell.angle_alpha   90.00
_cell.angle_beta   90.00
_cell.angle_gamma   90.00
#
_symmetry.space_group_name_H-M   'P 1'
#
loop_
_entity.id
_entity.type
_entity.pdbx_description
1 polymer ?
#
loop_
_entity_poly.entity_id
_entity_poly.type
_entity_poly.pdbx_seq_one_letter_code
_entity_poly.pdbx_strand_id
1 'polypeptide(L)'
;MDAEVVRRTPNGWRVGDGHDDREAPDLISAMVLADLLTSEAGGARPRAQAPGRAPEGASEVERLKHTITQLEHALHSRVIVEQAIGVLSERHTMPPREAFERLRSSARSRGRKVADLAGDVVDSSTSPLTVLPDELTTGQG
;
A
#
# COMPACT_ATOMS: atom_id res chain seq x y z
N MET A 1 -17.93 4.30 -0.06
CA MET A 1 -17.27 3.08 -0.54
C MET A 1 -17.48 2.08 0.57
N ASP A 2 -18.52 1.28 0.44
CA ASP A 2 -18.82 0.26 1.44
C ASP A 2 -17.70 -0.78 1.39
N ALA A 3 -17.06 -1.00 2.54
CA ALA A 3 -15.97 -1.96 2.64
C ALA A 3 -16.54 -3.35 2.46
N GLU A 4 -15.93 -4.15 1.61
CA GLU A 4 -16.30 -5.55 1.42
C GLU A 4 -16.06 -6.33 2.73
N VAL A 5 -17.11 -6.89 3.33
CA VAL A 5 -17.03 -7.51 4.66
C VAL A 5 -17.19 -9.02 4.56
N VAL A 6 -16.18 -9.76 5.05
CA VAL A 6 -16.26 -11.21 5.26
C VAL A 6 -17.05 -11.50 6.53
N ARG A 7 -18.16 -12.25 6.43
CA ARG A 7 -19.07 -12.58 7.54
C ARG A 7 -19.27 -14.10 7.65
N ARG A 8 -19.29 -14.61 8.88
CA ARG A 8 -19.59 -16.02 9.16
C ARG A 8 -21.10 -16.28 9.08
N THR A 9 -21.50 -17.39 8.46
CA THR A 9 -22.89 -17.86 8.39
C THR A 9 -23.04 -19.23 9.07
N PRO A 10 -24.27 -19.73 9.27
CA PRO A 10 -24.48 -21.08 9.81
C PRO A 10 -23.86 -22.19 8.96
N ASN A 11 -23.74 -21.98 7.64
CA ASN A 11 -23.33 -23.00 6.67
C ASN A 11 -22.00 -22.68 5.97
N GLY A 12 -21.27 -21.66 6.40
CA GLY A 12 -20.01 -21.24 5.77
C GLY A 12 -19.70 -19.78 5.99
N TRP A 13 -19.28 -19.11 4.92
CA TRP A 13 -18.86 -17.72 4.92
C TRP A 13 -19.54 -16.96 3.78
N ARG A 14 -19.67 -15.66 3.94
CA ARG A 14 -20.26 -14.76 2.96
C ARG A 14 -19.40 -13.52 2.81
N VAL A 15 -19.24 -13.05 1.57
CA VAL A 15 -18.35 -11.97 1.18
C VAL A 15 -19.11 -10.99 0.28
N GLY A 16 -19.12 -9.71 0.64
CA GLY A 16 -19.81 -8.67 -0.12
C GLY A 16 -20.06 -7.41 0.71
N ASP A 17 -20.67 -6.42 0.08
CA ASP A 17 -21.08 -5.14 0.70
C ASP A 17 -22.52 -5.17 1.25
N GLY A 18 -23.20 -6.32 1.16
CA GLY A 18 -24.61 -6.49 1.51
C GLY A 18 -25.59 -6.33 0.35
N HIS A 19 -25.17 -5.82 -0.82
CA HIS A 19 -25.99 -5.75 -2.03
C HIS A 19 -25.69 -6.88 -3.02
N ASP A 20 -24.42 -7.31 -3.12
CA ASP A 20 -23.98 -8.46 -3.91
C ASP A 20 -23.14 -9.44 -3.07
N ASP A 21 -23.80 -10.17 -2.17
CA ASP A 21 -23.16 -11.11 -1.26
C ASP A 21 -22.92 -12.48 -1.95
N ARG A 22 -21.67 -12.95 -2.02
CA ARG A 22 -21.29 -14.27 -2.52
C ARG A 22 -20.98 -15.25 -1.37
N GLU A 23 -21.41 -16.51 -1.47
CA GLU A 23 -21.13 -17.55 -0.46
C GLU A 23 -19.84 -18.33 -0.74
N ALA A 24 -19.14 -18.68 0.34
CA ALA A 24 -17.91 -19.47 0.31
C ALA A 24 -17.98 -20.60 1.37
N PRO A 25 -17.46 -21.81 1.05
CA PRO A 25 -17.57 -22.98 1.94
C PRO A 25 -16.70 -22.88 3.20
N ASP A 26 -15.57 -22.18 3.11
CA ASP A 26 -14.60 -22.02 4.20
C ASP A 26 -13.97 -20.61 4.19
N LEU A 27 -13.23 -20.29 5.25
CA LEU A 27 -12.64 -18.97 5.44
C LEU A 27 -11.57 -18.64 4.39
N ILE A 28 -10.78 -19.63 3.96
CA ILE A 28 -9.73 -19.42 2.96
C ILE A 28 -10.38 -19.09 1.61
N SER A 29 -11.39 -19.87 1.23
CA SER A 29 -12.23 -19.59 0.06
C SER A 29 -12.87 -18.20 0.14
N ALA A 30 -13.34 -17.78 1.31
CA ALA A 30 -13.91 -16.45 1.53
C ALA A 30 -12.87 -15.33 1.41
N MET A 31 -11.65 -15.51 1.93
CA MET A 31 -10.57 -14.53 1.82
C MET A 31 -10.10 -14.36 0.38
N VAL A 32 -9.99 -15.45 -0.37
CA VAL A 32 -9.66 -15.41 -1.81
C VAL A 32 -10.77 -14.73 -2.59
N LEU A 33 -12.04 -15.05 -2.28
CA LEU A 33 -13.18 -14.42 -2.94
C LEU A 33 -13.21 -12.90 -2.69
N ALA A 34 -12.85 -12.45 -1.48
CA ALA A 34 -12.73 -11.02 -1.15
C ALA A 34 -11.62 -10.33 -1.94
N ASP A 35 -10.45 -10.96 -2.08
CA ASP A 35 -9.34 -10.40 -2.86
C ASP A 35 -9.69 -10.32 -4.36
N LEU A 36 -10.37 -11.34 -4.90
CA LEU A 36 -10.86 -11.38 -6.27
C LEU A 36 -11.91 -10.29 -6.53
N LEU A 37 -12.89 -10.15 -5.64
CA LEU A 37 -13.92 -9.11 -5.73
C LEU A 37 -13.34 -7.69 -5.63
N THR A 38 -12.38 -7.49 -4.74
CA THR A 38 -11.60 -6.24 -4.65
C THR A 38 -10.85 -5.95 -5.95
N SER A 39 -10.32 -6.98 -6.63
CA SER A 39 -9.64 -6.85 -7.92
C SER A 39 -10.60 -6.61 -9.11
N GLU A 40 -11.77 -7.26 -9.12
CA GLU A 40 -12.82 -7.12 -10.16
C GLU A 40 -13.45 -5.74 -10.16
N ALA A 41 -13.61 -5.14 -8.97
CA ALA A 41 -14.13 -3.78 -8.83
C ALA A 41 -13.18 -2.70 -9.39
N GLY A 42 -12.01 -3.07 -9.92
CA GLY A 42 -10.98 -2.13 -10.38
C GLY A 42 -10.43 -1.28 -9.24
N GLY A 43 -10.70 -1.66 -7.98
CA GLY A 43 -10.26 -0.96 -6.80
C GLY A 43 -8.77 -1.22 -6.61
N ALA A 44 -7.94 -0.21 -6.87
CA ALA A 44 -6.58 -0.21 -6.35
C ALA A 44 -6.66 -0.53 -4.85
N ARG A 45 -6.02 -1.63 -4.42
CA ARG A 45 -5.88 -2.05 -3.01
C ARG A 45 -5.79 -0.78 -2.16
N PRO A 46 -6.69 -0.53 -1.20
CA PRO A 46 -6.81 0.78 -0.56
C PRO A 46 -5.43 1.19 -0.03
N ARG A 47 -4.77 2.09 -0.77
CA ARG A 47 -3.43 2.58 -0.42
C ARG A 47 -3.56 3.13 0.97
N ALA A 48 -2.84 2.53 1.92
CA ALA A 48 -2.90 2.89 3.32
C ALA A 48 -2.85 4.42 3.43
N GLN A 49 -4.01 5.01 3.75
CA GLN A 49 -4.09 6.45 3.88
C GLN A 49 -3.38 6.77 5.18
N ALA A 50 -2.29 7.54 5.09
CA ALA A 50 -1.61 8.06 6.26
C ALA A 50 -2.67 8.59 7.25
N PRO A 51 -2.66 8.14 8.52
CA PRO A 51 -3.73 8.49 9.43
C PRO A 51 -3.78 10.02 9.54
N GLY A 52 -4.96 10.59 9.26
CA GLY A 52 -5.20 12.04 9.22
C GLY A 52 -4.98 12.69 10.58
N ARG A 53 -5.36 13.94 10.79
CA ARG A 53 -5.30 14.54 12.14
C ARG A 53 -6.27 13.83 13.09
N ALA A 54 -5.90 13.67 14.36
CA ALA A 54 -6.82 13.16 15.39
C ALA A 54 -8.10 14.03 15.46
N PRO A 55 -9.28 13.44 15.73
CA PRO A 55 -10.54 14.18 15.75
C PRO A 55 -10.56 15.26 16.84
N GLU A 56 -11.21 16.38 16.56
CA GLU A 56 -11.41 17.45 17.53
C GLU A 56 -12.28 16.95 18.69
N GLY A 57 -11.84 17.17 19.93
CA GLY A 57 -12.53 16.69 21.14
C GLY A 57 -12.20 15.27 21.58
N ALA A 58 -11.31 14.55 20.87
CA ALA A 58 -10.86 13.22 21.28
C ALA A 58 -10.30 13.22 22.71
N SER A 59 -10.63 12.21 23.50
CA SER A 59 -10.00 11.96 24.80
C SER A 59 -8.49 11.78 24.67
N GLU A 60 -7.74 11.92 25.77
CA GLU A 60 -6.28 11.73 25.75
C GLU A 60 -5.88 10.33 25.28
N VAL A 61 -6.63 9.30 25.69
CA VAL A 61 -6.42 7.92 25.26
C VAL A 61 -6.65 7.76 23.75
N GLU A 62 -7.70 8.38 23.20
CA GLU A 62 -7.97 8.35 21.76
C GLU A 62 -6.89 9.09 20.97
N ARG A 63 -6.42 10.23 21.45
CA ARG A 63 -5.31 10.96 20.83
C ARG A 63 -4.02 10.13 20.82
N LEU A 64 -3.70 9.45 21.93
CA LEU A 64 -2.52 8.59 22.00
C LEU A 64 -2.61 7.40 21.05
N LYS A 65 -3.77 6.71 21.00
CA LYS A 65 -4.01 5.62 20.04
C LYS A 65 -3.86 6.09 18.59
N HIS A 66 -4.37 7.28 18.29
CA HIS A 66 -4.24 7.89 16.98
C HIS A 66 -2.78 8.20 16.62
N THR A 67 -2.02 8.79 17.55
CA THR A 67 -0.58 9.03 17.38
C THR A 67 0.20 7.74 17.17
N ILE A 68 -0.12 6.68 17.92
CA ILE A 68 0.51 5.36 17.73
C ILE A 68 0.27 4.87 16.30
N THR A 69 -0.97 4.95 15.81
CA THR A 69 -1.30 4.55 14.44
C THR A 69 -0.53 5.38 13.40
N GLN A 70 -0.37 6.69 13.62
CA GLN A 70 0.43 7.57 12.76
C GLN A 70 1.91 7.18 12.75
N LEU A 71 2.47 6.86 13.92
CA LEU A 71 3.86 6.45 14.05
C LEU A 71 4.10 5.09 13.41
N GLU A 72 3.23 4.12 13.62
CA GLU A 72 3.28 2.81 12.98
C GLU A 72 3.25 2.94 11.46
N HIS A 73 2.34 3.76 10.93
CA HIS A 73 2.28 4.06 9.51
C HIS A 73 3.57 4.75 8.99
N ALA A 74 4.10 5.73 9.73
CA ALA A 74 5.32 6.44 9.35
C ALA A 74 6.55 5.50 9.34
N LEU A 75 6.65 4.60 10.32
CA LEU A 75 7.73 3.61 10.39
C LEU A 75 7.65 2.62 9.24
N HIS A 76 6.46 2.09 8.94
CA HIS A 76 6.26 1.19 7.81
C HIS A 76 6.63 1.87 6.49
N SER A 77 6.16 3.10 6.28
CA SER A 77 6.51 3.91 5.12
C SER A 77 8.03 4.12 4.99
N ARG A 78 8.73 4.32 6.10
CA ARG A 78 10.18 4.55 6.09
C ARG A 78 10.94 3.31 5.63
N VAL A 79 10.57 2.12 6.13
CA VAL A 79 11.21 0.86 5.74
C VAL A 79 11.13 0.65 4.23
N ILE A 80 9.94 0.81 3.64
CA ILE A 80 9.75 0.62 2.19
C ILE A 80 10.58 1.64 1.39
N VAL A 81 10.63 2.90 1.83
CA VAL A 81 11.44 3.93 1.16
C VAL A 81 12.93 3.61 1.24
N GLU A 82 13.44 3.17 2.39
CA GLU A 82 14.83 2.78 2.58
C GLU A 82 15.20 1.56 1.72
N GLN A 83 14.30 0.58 1.59
CA GLN A 83 14.47 -0.57 0.70
C GLN A 83 14.53 -0.14 -0.78
N ALA A 84 13.62 0.72 -1.21
CA ALA A 84 13.61 1.23 -2.58
C ALA A 84 14.90 2.01 -2.91
N ILE A 85 15.40 2.82 -1.96
CA ILE A 85 16.70 3.49 -2.09
C ILE A 85 17.81 2.46 -2.28
N GLY A 86 17.82 1.38 -1.49
CA GLY A 86 18.79 0.29 -1.63
C GLY A 86 18.75 -0.36 -3.01
N VAL A 87 17.55 -0.72 -3.49
CA VAL A 87 17.34 -1.30 -4.83
C VAL A 87 17.85 -0.37 -5.94
N LEU A 88 17.52 0.92 -5.89
CA LEU A 88 17.96 1.89 -6.91
C LEU A 88 19.47 2.14 -6.83
N SER A 89 20.03 2.21 -5.63
CA SER A 89 21.47 2.44 -5.43
C SER A 89 22.29 1.28 -5.99
N GLU A 90 21.86 0.05 -5.73
CA GLU A 90 22.52 -1.16 -6.21
C GLU A 90 22.37 -1.32 -7.72
N ARG A 91 21.14 -1.23 -8.25
CA ARG A 91 20.85 -1.40 -9.68
C ARG A 91 21.60 -0.41 -10.57
N HIS A 92 21.76 0.83 -10.10
CA HIS A 92 22.32 1.92 -10.91
C HIS A 92 23.69 2.39 -10.43
N THR A 93 24.29 1.71 -9.46
CA THR A 93 25.59 2.08 -8.85
C THR A 93 25.63 3.57 -8.45
N MET A 94 24.57 4.05 -7.79
CA MET A 94 24.45 5.46 -7.40
C MET A 94 24.44 5.65 -5.88
N PRO A 95 24.85 6.83 -5.37
CA PRO A 95 24.77 7.12 -3.95
C PRO A 95 23.32 7.10 -3.43
N PRO A 96 23.07 6.65 -2.18
CA PRO A 96 21.73 6.60 -1.60
C PRO A 96 20.97 7.94 -1.61
N ARG A 97 21.70 9.06 -1.43
CA ARG A 97 21.12 10.40 -1.50
C ARG A 97 20.56 10.69 -2.89
N GLU A 98 21.28 10.30 -3.94
CA GLU A 98 20.84 10.51 -5.31
C GLU A 98 19.63 9.63 -5.64
N ALA A 99 19.64 8.36 -5.23
CA ALA A 99 18.50 7.45 -5.38
C ALA A 99 17.24 8.01 -4.72
N PHE A 100 17.35 8.58 -3.51
CA PHE A 100 16.22 9.21 -2.84
C PHE A 100 15.69 10.44 -3.59
N GLU A 101 16.56 11.31 -4.10
CA GLU A 101 16.14 12.49 -4.86
C GLU A 101 15.46 12.09 -6.18
N ARG A 102 15.95 11.07 -6.88
CA ARG A 102 15.30 10.54 -8.09
C ARG A 102 13.91 9.98 -7.77
N LEU A 103 13.80 9.16 -6.72
CA LEU A 103 12.53 8.62 -6.25
C LEU A 103 11.54 9.74 -5.88
N ARG A 104 12.00 10.75 -5.14
CA ARG A 104 11.19 11.91 -4.73
C ARG A 104 10.75 12.75 -5.92
N SER A 105 11.65 13.02 -6.87
CA SER A 105 11.35 13.77 -8.09
C SER A 105 10.29 13.06 -8.93
N SER A 106 10.47 11.74 -9.14
CA SER A 106 9.54 10.90 -9.90
C SER A 106 8.16 10.80 -9.25
N ALA A 107 8.12 10.70 -7.92
CA ALA A 107 6.85 10.72 -7.16
C ALA A 107 6.16 12.08 -7.28
N ARG A 108 6.90 13.18 -7.15
CA ARG A 108 6.39 14.55 -7.22
C ARG A 108 5.82 14.87 -8.60
N SER A 109 6.55 14.56 -9.67
CA SER A 109 6.10 14.81 -11.05
C SER A 109 4.81 14.07 -11.40
N ARG A 110 4.52 12.97 -10.70
CA ARG A 110 3.30 12.15 -10.85
C ARG A 110 2.21 12.46 -9.83
N GLY A 111 2.43 13.37 -8.89
CA GLY A 111 1.49 13.62 -7.78
C GLY A 111 1.26 12.38 -6.90
N ARG A 112 2.22 11.44 -6.85
CA ARG A 112 2.16 10.23 -6.02
C ARG A 112 2.91 10.44 -4.71
N LYS A 113 2.54 9.70 -3.66
CA LYS A 113 3.34 9.69 -2.44
C LYS A 113 4.61 8.89 -2.70
N VAL A 114 5.72 9.32 -2.11
CA VAL A 114 7.03 8.66 -2.24
C VAL A 114 6.96 7.20 -1.80
N ALA A 115 6.25 6.90 -0.71
CA ALA A 115 6.08 5.55 -0.19
C ALA A 115 5.38 4.60 -1.18
N ASP A 116 4.42 5.12 -1.95
CA ASP A 116 3.70 4.30 -2.93
C ASP A 116 4.61 3.95 -4.11
N LEU A 117 5.38 4.93 -4.61
CA LEU A 117 6.33 4.68 -5.68
C LEU A 117 7.51 3.82 -5.22
N ALA A 118 7.89 3.93 -3.94
CA ALA A 118 8.88 3.04 -3.32
C ALA A 118 8.40 1.58 -3.30
N GLY A 119 7.11 1.35 -3.05
CA GLY A 119 6.48 0.02 -3.15
C GLY A 119 6.69 -0.59 -4.55
N ASP A 120 6.36 0.16 -5.61
CA ASP A 120 6.57 -0.31 -6.98
C ASP A 120 8.05 -0.66 -7.26
N VAL A 121 8.99 0.13 -6.72
CA VAL A 121 10.43 -0.11 -6.88
C VAL A 121 10.85 -1.41 -6.19
N VAL A 122 10.41 -1.64 -4.96
CA VAL A 122 10.69 -2.90 -4.24
C VAL A 122 10.07 -4.08 -4.97
N ASP A 123 8.83 -3.97 -5.44
CA ASP A 123 8.15 -5.03 -6.19
C ASP A 123 8.89 -5.36 -7.50
N SER A 124 9.42 -4.34 -8.20
CA SER A 124 10.21 -4.52 -9.43
C SER A 124 11.52 -5.28 -9.24
N SER A 125 12.00 -5.44 -8.00
CA SER A 125 13.20 -6.23 -7.70
C SER A 125 12.94 -7.73 -7.72
N THR A 126 11.69 -8.15 -7.56
CA THR A 126 11.28 -9.57 -7.53
C THR A 126 10.30 -9.94 -8.63
N SER A 127 9.65 -8.95 -9.24
CA SER A 127 8.70 -9.13 -10.34
C SER A 127 9.11 -8.28 -11.56
N PRO A 128 9.53 -8.89 -12.68
CA PRO A 128 9.90 -8.16 -13.90
C PRO A 128 8.68 -7.51 -14.60
N LEU A 129 7.46 -7.81 -14.15
CA LEU A 129 6.22 -7.24 -14.70
C LEU A 129 5.87 -5.87 -14.09
N THR A 130 6.52 -5.48 -12.99
CA THR A 130 6.30 -4.18 -12.37
C THR A 130 7.03 -3.10 -13.17
N VAL A 131 6.28 -2.36 -13.98
CA VAL A 131 6.82 -1.28 -14.81
C VAL A 131 7.10 -0.06 -13.95
N LEU A 132 8.36 0.38 -13.93
CA LEU A 132 8.77 1.61 -13.27
C LEU A 132 8.84 2.79 -14.27
N PRO A 133 8.69 4.03 -13.77
CA PRO A 133 9.10 5.23 -14.47
C PRO A 133 10.49 5.14 -15.12
N ASP A 134 10.65 5.67 -16.34
CA ASP A 134 11.91 5.64 -17.09
C ASP A 134 13.09 6.23 -16.31
N GLU A 135 12.85 7.28 -15.52
CA GLU A 135 13.88 7.89 -14.67
C GLU A 135 14.35 7.02 -13.50
N LEU A 136 13.59 5.98 -13.16
CA LEU A 136 13.92 4.98 -12.13
C LEU A 136 14.41 3.66 -12.74
N THR A 137 14.17 3.41 -14.03
CA THR A 137 14.72 2.27 -14.77
C THR A 137 16.08 2.55 -15.40
N THR A 138 16.40 3.82 -15.68
CA THR A 138 17.62 4.19 -16.39
C THR A 138 18.64 4.83 -15.45
N GLY A 139 19.79 4.18 -15.29
CA GLY A 139 20.97 4.82 -14.73
C GLY A 139 21.52 5.82 -15.73
N GLN A 140 21.17 7.10 -15.63
CA GLN A 140 21.97 8.13 -16.31
C GLN A 140 23.39 8.07 -15.73
N GLY A 141 24.33 7.69 -16.59
CA GLY A 141 25.77 7.83 -16.35
C GLY A 141 26.26 9.26 -16.56
#